data_AF-A0A3S4LUV8-F1
#
_entry.id   AF-A0A3S4LUV8-F1
#
_cell.length_a   1.000
_cell.length_b   1.000
_cell.length_c   1.000
_cell.angle_alpha   90.00
_cell.angle_beta   90.00
_cell.angle_gamma   90.00
#
_symmetry.space_group_name_H-M   'P 1'
#
loop_
_entity.id
_entity.type
_entity.pdbx_description
1 polymer ?
#
loop_
_entity_poly.entity_id
_entity_poly.type
_entity_poly.pdbx_seq_one_letter_code
_entity_poly.pdbx_strand_id
1 'polypeptide(L)'
;MTLWLMEGESCGSGDYQSYMAQVCATQIRDWLRAGQTGDALLTNGDSSRPVRASDISVLVRSRREAALIRDALTLLAIPSVYLSNRDSVFETLEAQEMLWVLQAVMAPERENTLRSALATSMMGLTALDIETLNNDENAWDAVVEEFDGLPTDLA
;
A
#
# COMPACT_ATOMS: atom_id res chain seq x y z
N MET A 1 21.05 -23.44 13.13
CA MET A 1 19.83 -22.73 13.57
C MET A 1 20.30 -21.52 14.37
N THR A 2 19.99 -20.30 13.93
CA THR A 2 20.36 -19.07 14.63
C THR A 2 19.15 -18.54 15.38
N LEU A 3 19.31 -18.23 16.66
CA LEU A 3 18.27 -17.65 17.51
C LEU A 3 18.63 -16.19 17.79
N TRP A 4 17.64 -15.31 17.68
CA TRP A 4 17.77 -13.88 17.95
C TRP A 4 17.03 -13.53 19.24
N LEU A 5 17.64 -12.70 20.08
CA LEU A 5 17.09 -12.27 21.35
C LEU A 5 17.40 -10.78 21.54
N MET A 6 16.42 -10.01 22.01
CA MET A 6 16.64 -8.65 22.46
C MET A 6 17.35 -8.68 23.82
N GLU A 7 18.47 -7.97 23.95
CA GLU A 7 19.18 -7.85 25.22
C GLU A 7 18.36 -7.04 26.25
N GLY A 8 18.43 -7.45 27.53
CA GLY A 8 17.77 -6.77 28.65
C GLY A 8 17.02 -7.73 29.60
N GLU A 9 16.71 -7.26 30.81
CA GLU A 9 16.00 -8.06 31.83
C GLU A 9 14.48 -8.10 31.62
N SER A 10 13.87 -7.02 31.10
CA SER A 10 12.43 -6.97 30.81
C SER A 10 12.12 -5.94 29.72
N CYS A 11 11.05 -6.18 28.98
CA CYS A 11 10.53 -5.24 27.98
C CYS A 11 9.03 -5.45 27.75
N GLY A 12 8.36 -4.42 27.25
CA GLY A 12 6.99 -4.53 26.79
C GLY A 12 6.91 -5.46 25.57
N SER A 13 5.84 -6.24 25.46
CA SER A 13 5.63 -7.14 24.31
C SER A 13 5.59 -6.39 22.97
N GLY A 14 5.06 -5.16 22.96
CA GLY A 14 5.07 -4.29 21.79
C GLY A 14 6.48 -3.87 21.37
N ASP A 15 7.31 -3.45 22.32
CA ASP A 15 8.68 -3.03 22.06
C ASP A 15 9.53 -4.20 21.56
N TYR A 16 9.37 -5.36 22.19
CA TYR A 16 10.03 -6.59 21.76
C TYR A 16 9.64 -6.97 20.33
N GLN A 17 8.35 -6.93 19.98
CA GLN A 17 7.89 -7.24 18.63
C GLN A 17 8.47 -6.27 17.59
N SER A 18 8.46 -4.97 17.90
CA SER A 18 9.04 -3.94 17.02
C SER A 18 10.54 -4.13 16.83
N TYR A 19 11.28 -4.40 17.90
CA TYR A 19 12.72 -4.66 17.83
C TYR A 19 13.03 -5.91 17.01
N MET A 20 12.34 -7.03 17.29
CA MET A 20 12.54 -8.28 16.56
C MET A 20 12.14 -8.16 15.09
N ALA A 21 11.18 -7.31 14.76
CA ALA A 21 10.85 -6.99 13.37
C ALA A 21 12.00 -6.29 12.64
N GLN A 22 12.66 -5.33 13.30
CA GLN A 22 13.84 -4.66 12.75
C GLN A 22 15.02 -5.62 12.57
N VAL A 23 15.27 -6.50 13.54
CA VAL A 23 16.29 -7.55 13.43
C VAL A 23 15.98 -8.47 12.26
N CYS A 24 14.74 -8.94 12.12
CA CYS A 24 14.31 -9.79 11.01
C CYS A 24 14.55 -9.10 9.65
N ALA A 25 14.10 -7.85 9.49
CA ALA A 25 14.29 -7.09 8.27
C ALA A 25 15.78 -6.87 7.94
N THR A 26 16.61 -6.61 8.95
CA THR A 26 18.06 -6.47 8.81
C THR A 26 18.72 -7.75 8.31
N GLN A 27 18.34 -8.92 8.84
CA GLN A 27 18.86 -10.19 8.37
C GLN A 27 18.44 -10.51 6.93
N ILE A 28 17.19 -10.20 6.58
CA ILE A 28 16.70 -10.36 5.21
C ILE A 28 17.51 -9.47 4.25
N ARG A 29 17.74 -8.20 4.61
CA ARG A 29 18.60 -7.29 3.84
C ARG A 29 19.98 -7.89 3.62
N ASP A 30 20.59 -8.42 4.67
CA ASP A 30 21.96 -8.92 4.62
C ASP A 30 22.05 -10.18 3.75
N TRP A 31 21.08 -11.09 3.83
CA TRP A 31 20.99 -12.22 2.91
C TRP A 31 20.79 -11.80 1.46
N LEU A 32 19.94 -10.81 1.19
CA LEU A 32 19.71 -10.31 -0.16
C LEU A 32 20.95 -9.62 -0.73
N ARG A 33 21.67 -8.83 0.08
CA ARG A 33 22.94 -8.20 -0.32
C ARG A 33 24.01 -9.24 -0.58
N ALA A 34 24.18 -10.22 0.32
CA ALA A 34 25.10 -11.32 0.14
C ALA A 34 24.73 -12.18 -1.09
N GLY A 35 23.45 -12.32 -1.40
CA GLY A 35 23.00 -12.97 -2.63
C GLY A 35 23.44 -12.22 -3.88
N GLN A 36 23.39 -10.88 -3.87
CA GLN A 36 23.86 -10.05 -4.98
C GLN A 36 25.38 -10.11 -5.17
N THR A 37 26.15 -10.25 -4.10
CA THR A 37 27.62 -10.39 -4.15
C THR A 37 28.10 -11.83 -4.39
N GLY A 38 27.19 -12.81 -4.34
CA GLY A 38 27.51 -14.23 -4.51
C GLY A 38 27.95 -14.94 -3.23
N ASP A 39 27.89 -14.27 -2.08
CA ASP A 39 28.28 -14.78 -0.76
C ASP A 39 27.15 -15.56 -0.06
N ALA A 40 25.89 -15.40 -0.50
CA ALA A 40 24.75 -16.18 -0.03
C ALA A 40 24.13 -16.98 -1.19
N LEU A 41 24.34 -18.30 -1.15
CA LEU A 41 23.93 -19.22 -2.19
C LEU A 41 23.00 -20.31 -1.64
N LEU A 42 21.96 -20.65 -2.40
CA LEU A 42 21.16 -21.85 -2.22
C LEU A 42 21.74 -22.96 -3.08
N THR A 43 22.11 -24.07 -2.46
CA THR A 43 22.71 -25.23 -3.14
C THR A 43 21.72 -26.39 -3.23
N ASN A 44 21.70 -27.06 -4.38
CA ASN A 44 20.97 -28.30 -4.60
C ASN A 44 21.81 -29.24 -5.47
N GLY A 45 22.43 -30.24 -4.84
CA GLY A 45 23.44 -31.09 -5.48
C GLY A 45 24.59 -30.25 -6.05
N ASP A 46 24.84 -30.40 -7.35
CA ASP A 46 25.90 -29.68 -8.07
C ASP A 46 25.49 -28.29 -8.55
N SER A 47 24.23 -27.89 -8.34
CA SER A 47 23.72 -26.58 -8.73
C SER A 47 23.73 -25.61 -7.55
N SER A 48 24.11 -24.36 -7.83
CA SER A 48 24.11 -23.27 -6.86
C SER A 48 23.58 -22.01 -7.50
N ARG A 49 22.77 -21.24 -6.76
CA ARG A 49 22.26 -19.95 -7.20
C ARG A 49 22.19 -18.96 -6.04
N PRO A 50 22.31 -17.65 -6.30
CA PRO A 50 22.16 -16.63 -5.27
C PRO A 50 20.74 -16.62 -4.67
N VAL A 51 20.67 -16.26 -3.39
CA VAL A 51 19.41 -16.00 -2.69
C VAL A 51 18.71 -14.81 -3.35
N ARG A 52 17.40 -14.93 -3.57
CA ARG A 52 16.52 -13.87 -4.08
C ARG A 52 15.38 -13.60 -3.09
N ALA A 53 14.70 -12.47 -3.24
CA ALA A 53 13.56 -12.12 -2.39
C ALA A 53 12.45 -13.19 -2.41
N SER A 54 12.22 -13.83 -3.57
CA SER A 54 11.26 -14.91 -3.74
C SER A 54 11.57 -16.18 -2.94
N ASP A 55 12.79 -16.32 -2.41
CA ASP A 55 13.22 -17.47 -1.61
C ASP A 55 12.96 -17.28 -0.12
N ILE A 56 12.55 -16.07 0.30
CA ILE A 56 12.38 -15.70 1.69
C ILE A 56 10.89 -15.65 2.01
N SER A 57 10.48 -16.37 3.04
CA SER A 57 9.12 -16.33 3.58
C SER A 57 9.17 -16.08 5.08
N VAL A 58 8.37 -15.12 5.57
CA VAL A 58 8.26 -14.82 7.00
C VAL A 58 6.94 -15.37 7.52
N LEU A 59 7.02 -16.32 8.44
CA LEU A 59 5.86 -16.89 9.11
C LEU A 59 5.51 -16.04 10.33
N VAL A 60 4.26 -15.57 10.39
CA VAL A 60 3.74 -14.77 11.50
C VAL A 60 2.47 -15.42 12.05
N ARG A 61 2.10 -15.07 13.30
CA ARG A 61 0.89 -15.58 13.95
C ARG A 61 -0.31 -14.67 13.78
N SER A 62 -0.10 -13.39 13.48
CA SER A 62 -1.17 -12.38 13.42
C SER A 62 -0.91 -11.30 12.37
N ARG A 63 -1.99 -10.59 11.98
CA ARG A 63 -1.89 -9.41 11.09
C ARG A 63 -1.00 -8.31 11.67
N ARG A 64 -1.05 -8.11 12.99
CA ARG A 64 -0.21 -7.13 13.69
C ARG A 64 1.27 -7.44 13.51
N GLU A 65 1.67 -8.70 13.67
CA GLU A 65 3.06 -9.12 13.44
C GLU A 65 3.46 -8.95 11.97
N ALA A 66 2.58 -9.32 11.02
CA ALA A 66 2.83 -9.06 9.59
C ALA A 66 3.07 -7.58 9.30
N ALA A 67 2.25 -6.69 9.87
CA ALA A 67 2.39 -5.25 9.69
C ALA A 67 3.74 -4.76 10.22
N LEU A 68 4.15 -5.16 11.43
CA LEU A 68 5.44 -4.78 12.00
C LEU A 68 6.63 -5.22 11.13
N ILE A 69 6.61 -6.45 10.60
CA ILE A 69 7.65 -6.94 9.68
C ILE A 69 7.64 -6.14 8.37
N ARG A 70 6.46 -5.93 7.78
CA ARG A 70 6.32 -5.18 6.52
C ARG A 70 6.83 -3.75 6.67
N ASP A 71 6.49 -3.08 7.77
CA ASP A 71 6.92 -1.71 8.03
C ASP A 71 8.44 -1.65 8.22
N ALA A 72 9.03 -2.61 8.96
CA ALA A 72 10.47 -2.73 9.11
C ALA A 72 11.21 -3.02 7.78
N LEU A 73 10.64 -3.86 6.90
CA LEU A 73 11.17 -4.11 5.56
C LEU A 73 11.07 -2.88 4.67
N THR A 74 9.97 -2.13 4.78
CA THR A 74 9.71 -0.90 4.02
C THR A 74 10.74 0.19 4.36
N LEU A 75 11.09 0.32 5.64
CA LEU A 75 12.16 1.23 6.10
C LEU A 75 13.54 0.89 5.48
N LEU A 76 13.76 -0.36 5.07
CA LEU A 76 14.97 -0.81 4.39
C LEU A 76 14.82 -0.86 2.85
N ALA A 77 13.73 -0.31 2.31
CA ALA A 77 13.37 -0.35 0.89
C ALA A 77 13.29 -1.79 0.32
N ILE A 78 12.87 -2.75 1.14
CA ILE A 78 12.65 -4.14 0.71
C ILE A 78 11.15 -4.34 0.45
N PRO A 79 10.74 -4.57 -0.82
CA PRO A 79 9.33 -4.82 -1.13
C PRO A 79 8.89 -6.16 -0.53
N SER A 80 7.68 -6.19 0.02
CA SER A 80 7.09 -7.40 0.61
C SER A 80 5.60 -7.48 0.32
N VAL A 81 5.07 -8.72 0.28
CA VAL A 81 3.67 -8.99 0.05
C VAL A 81 3.11 -9.86 1.19
N TYR A 82 1.95 -9.48 1.72
CA TYR A 82 1.24 -10.27 2.71
C TYR A 82 0.20 -11.16 2.03
N LEU A 83 0.55 -12.42 1.79
CA LEU A 83 -0.29 -13.37 1.04
C LEU A 83 -1.60 -13.73 1.76
N SER A 84 -1.65 -13.60 3.08
CA SER A 84 -2.84 -13.86 3.89
C SER A 84 -3.67 -12.60 4.14
N ASN A 85 -3.55 -11.59 3.27
CA ASN A 85 -4.35 -10.39 3.41
C ASN A 85 -5.84 -10.72 3.21
N ARG A 86 -6.67 -10.32 4.17
CA ARG A 86 -8.13 -10.49 4.16
C ARG A 86 -8.85 -9.16 4.29
N ASP A 87 -8.13 -8.05 4.14
CA ASP A 87 -8.70 -6.72 4.13
C ASP A 87 -9.62 -6.61 2.91
N SER A 88 -10.81 -6.04 3.10
CA SER A 88 -11.79 -5.92 2.04
C SER A 88 -11.36 -4.83 1.07
N VAL A 89 -11.48 -5.05 -0.23
CA VAL A 89 -11.29 -3.99 -1.23
C VAL A 89 -12.24 -2.81 -0.95
N PHE A 90 -13.41 -3.08 -0.36
CA PHE A 90 -14.37 -2.03 0.02
C PHE A 90 -13.94 -1.15 1.20
N GLU A 91 -12.89 -1.53 1.93
CA GLU A 91 -12.32 -0.72 3.03
C GLU A 91 -11.15 0.16 2.56
N THR A 92 -10.84 0.13 1.27
CA THR A 92 -9.75 0.93 0.68
C THR A 92 -10.19 2.36 0.41
N LEU A 93 -9.22 3.29 0.38
CA LEU A 93 -9.48 4.69 0.00
C LEU A 93 -10.05 4.75 -1.42
N GLU A 94 -9.53 3.92 -2.31
CA GLU A 94 -9.94 3.83 -3.70
C GLU A 94 -11.42 3.45 -3.82
N ALA A 95 -11.93 2.53 -2.98
CA ALA A 95 -13.36 2.20 -2.97
C ALA A 95 -14.24 3.38 -2.48
N GLN A 96 -13.77 4.12 -1.48
CA GLN A 96 -14.47 5.31 -0.97
C GLN A 96 -14.50 6.44 -2.00
N GLU A 97 -13.37 6.69 -2.67
CA GLU A 97 -13.29 7.68 -3.74
C GLU A 97 -14.16 7.27 -4.93
N MET A 98 -14.20 5.98 -5.28
CA MET A 98 -15.08 5.46 -6.33
C MET A 98 -16.56 5.71 -6.00
N LEU A 99 -16.95 5.59 -4.73
CA LEU A 99 -18.31 5.92 -4.30
C LEU A 99 -18.64 7.40 -4.54
N TRP A 100 -17.73 8.32 -4.24
CA TRP A 100 -17.95 9.75 -4.49
C TRP A 100 -18.09 10.05 -5.98
N VAL A 101 -17.27 9.41 -6.82
CA VAL A 101 -17.38 9.53 -8.28
C VAL A 101 -18.73 9.02 -8.77
N LEU A 102 -19.16 7.82 -8.35
CA LEU A 102 -20.46 7.27 -8.73
C LEU A 102 -21.62 8.15 -8.25
N GLN A 103 -21.52 8.76 -7.07
CA GLN A 103 -22.52 9.71 -6.58
C GLN A 103 -22.60 10.98 -7.42
N ALA A 104 -21.46 11.48 -7.92
CA ALA A 104 -21.42 12.61 -8.84
C ALA A 104 -22.01 12.27 -10.21
N VAL A 105 -21.74 11.07 -10.74
CA VAL A 105 -22.33 10.60 -12.01
C VAL A 105 -23.86 10.47 -11.90
N MET A 106 -24.38 10.03 -10.75
CA MET A 106 -25.82 9.85 -10.54
C MET A 106 -26.58 11.17 -10.30
N ALA A 107 -25.89 12.26 -9.96
CA ALA A 107 -26.50 13.56 -9.66
C ALA A 107 -25.49 14.70 -9.93
N PRO A 108 -25.10 14.92 -11.20
CA PRO A 108 -24.08 15.91 -11.55
C PRO A 108 -24.50 17.35 -11.24
N GLU A 109 -25.80 17.63 -11.21
CA GLU A 109 -26.37 18.93 -10.85
C GLU A 109 -26.16 19.31 -9.37
N ARG A 110 -25.82 18.33 -8.52
CA ARG A 110 -25.49 18.60 -7.12
C ARG A 110 -24.02 18.98 -7.00
N GLU A 111 -23.77 20.28 -6.90
CA GLU A 111 -22.41 20.80 -6.90
C GLU A 111 -21.50 20.16 -5.85
N ASN A 112 -22.01 19.90 -4.64
CA ASN A 112 -21.19 19.32 -3.56
C ASN A 112 -20.70 17.90 -3.87
N THR A 113 -21.50 17.07 -4.53
CA THR A 113 -21.09 15.70 -4.90
C THR A 113 -20.08 15.74 -6.04
N LEU A 114 -20.29 16.61 -7.02
CA LEU A 114 -19.36 16.82 -8.11
C LEU A 114 -18.00 17.36 -7.61
N ARG A 115 -18.01 18.38 -6.75
CA ARG A 115 -16.78 18.90 -6.10
C ARG A 115 -16.05 17.81 -5.31
N SER A 116 -16.78 16.96 -4.59
CA SER A 116 -16.18 15.87 -3.81
C SER A 116 -15.51 14.82 -4.72
N ALA A 117 -16.15 14.49 -5.84
CA ALA A 117 -15.58 13.57 -6.83
C ALA A 117 -14.32 14.15 -7.50
N LEU A 118 -14.36 15.42 -7.91
CA LEU A 118 -13.23 16.13 -8.51
C LEU A 118 -12.04 16.27 -7.55
N ALA A 119 -12.32 16.39 -6.25
CA ALA A 119 -11.28 16.47 -5.22
C ALA A 119 -10.62 15.12 -4.87
N THR A 120 -11.05 14.01 -5.47
CA THR A 120 -10.44 12.70 -5.21
C THR A 120 -9.05 12.57 -5.82
N SER A 121 -8.20 11.76 -5.19
CA SER A 121 -6.87 11.46 -5.71
C SER A 121 -6.93 10.77 -7.08
N MET A 122 -7.98 9.99 -7.34
CA MET A 122 -8.24 9.37 -8.65
C MET A 122 -8.44 10.38 -9.78
N MET A 123 -8.98 11.58 -9.51
CA MET A 123 -9.15 12.62 -10.52
C MET A 123 -7.85 13.39 -10.80
N GLY A 124 -6.89 13.34 -9.87
CA GLY A 124 -5.56 13.93 -10.07
C GLY A 124 -5.53 15.47 -10.15
N LEU A 125 -6.62 16.14 -9.75
CA LEU A 125 -6.71 17.61 -9.75
C LEU A 125 -5.94 18.20 -8.56
N THR A 126 -5.26 19.31 -8.80
CA THR A 126 -4.59 20.08 -7.76
C THR A 126 -5.56 21.02 -7.06
N ALA A 127 -5.15 21.57 -5.91
CA ALA A 127 -5.92 22.61 -5.23
C ALA A 127 -6.16 23.84 -6.13
N LEU A 128 -5.19 24.18 -6.99
CA LEU A 128 -5.31 25.29 -7.93
C LEU A 128 -6.34 24.99 -9.04
N ASP A 129 -6.38 23.75 -9.54
CA ASP A 129 -7.36 23.34 -10.55
C ASP A 129 -8.78 23.45 -9.98
N ILE A 130 -8.98 22.98 -8.74
CA ILE A 130 -10.28 23.05 -8.05
C ILE A 130 -10.67 24.52 -7.80
N GLU A 131 -9.74 25.36 -7.36
CA GLU A 131 -10.01 26.79 -7.15
C GLU A 131 -10.37 27.50 -8.47
N THR A 132 -9.64 27.19 -9.54
CA THR A 132 -9.92 27.78 -10.87
C THR A 132 -11.30 27.36 -11.35
N LEU A 133 -11.64 26.07 -11.22
CA LEU A 133 -12.94 25.55 -11.61
C LEU A 133 -14.09 26.16 -10.79
N ASN A 134 -13.88 26.41 -9.50
CA ASN A 134 -14.90 27.05 -8.65
C ASN A 134 -15.17 28.51 -9.02
N ASN A 135 -14.25 29.18 -9.71
CA ASN A 135 -14.36 30.59 -10.09
C ASN A 135 -14.73 30.79 -11.58
N ASP A 136 -14.85 29.71 -12.35
CA ASP A 136 -15.21 29.73 -13.77
C ASP A 136 -16.50 28.93 -14.01
N GLU A 137 -17.63 29.65 -14.09
CA GLU A 137 -18.95 29.05 -14.31
C GLU A 137 -19.04 28.27 -15.63
N ASN A 138 -18.36 28.72 -16.69
CA ASN A 138 -18.41 28.01 -17.98
C ASN A 138 -17.62 26.69 -17.90
N ALA A 139 -16.48 26.69 -17.22
CA ALA A 139 -15.71 25.48 -16.98
C ALA A 139 -16.47 24.51 -16.07
N TRP A 140 -17.19 25.04 -15.07
CA TRP A 140 -18.05 24.26 -14.20
C TRP A 140 -19.17 23.56 -14.98
N ASP A 141 -19.91 24.31 -15.82
CA ASP A 141 -21.00 23.77 -16.64
C ASP A 141 -20.50 22.67 -17.60
N ALA A 142 -19.30 22.83 -18.18
CA ALA A 142 -18.70 21.82 -19.03
C ALA A 142 -18.43 20.50 -18.29
N VAL A 143 -18.02 20.55 -17.02
CA VAL A 143 -17.81 19.35 -16.20
C VAL A 143 -19.14 18.71 -15.82
N VAL A 144 -20.18 19.51 -15.55
CA VAL A 144 -21.53 19.00 -15.32
C VAL A 144 -22.03 18.24 -16.55
N GLU A 145 -21.88 18.81 -17.75
CA GLU A 145 -22.24 18.14 -19.02
C GLU A 145 -21.42 16.86 -19.26
N GLU A 146 -20.12 16.86 -18.91
CA GLU A 146 -19.28 15.67 -19.01
C GLU A 146 -19.82 14.53 -18.14
N PHE A 147 -20.19 14.82 -16.89
CA PHE A 147 -20.72 13.80 -15.98
C PHE A 147 -22.15 13.36 -16.33
N ASP A 148 -22.99 14.26 -16.84
CA ASP A 148 -24.35 13.94 -17.32
C ASP A 148 -24.32 13.05 -18.59
N GLY A 149 -23.30 13.24 -19.44
CA GLY A 149 -23.08 12.43 -20.64
C GLY A 149 -22.55 11.02 -20.39
N LEU A 150 -22.19 10.67 -19.14
CA LEU A 150 -21.70 9.34 -18.82
C LEU A 150 -22.86 8.32 -18.82
N PRO A 151 -22.69 7.16 -19.48
CA PRO A 151 -23.76 6.16 -19.56
C PRO A 151 -24.10 5.61 -18.18
N THR A 152 -25.30 5.90 -17.70
CA THR A 152 -25.86 5.41 -16.43
C THR A 152 -26.60 4.08 -16.57
N ASP A 153 -26.81 3.60 -17.80
CA ASP A 153 -27.59 2.38 -18.14
C ASP A 153 -26.80 1.05 -18.07
N LEU A 154 -25.65 1.02 -17.39
CA LEU A 154 -24.91 -0.24 -17.16
C LEU A 154 -25.38 -0.91 -15.86
N ALA A 155 -26.59 -1.47 -15.89
CA ALA A 155 -27.13 -2.38 -14.87
C ALA A 155 -27.64 -3.68 -15.53
#